data_AF-A0A7T5RWZ9-F1
#
_entry.id   AF-A0A7T5RWZ9-F1
#
_cell.length_a   1.000
_cell.length_b   1.000
_cell.length_c   1.000
_cell.angle_alpha   90.00
_cell.angle_beta   90.00
_cell.angle_gamma   90.00
#
_symmetry.space_group_name_H-M   'P 1'
#
loop_
_entity.id
_entity.type
_entity.pdbx_description
1 polymer ?
#
loop_
_entity_poly.entity_id
_entity_poly.type
_entity_poly.pdbx_seq_one_letter_code
_entity_poly.pdbx_strand_id
1 'polypeptide(L)' 'MDKAELAKKLASKSRLNEKEATEFIESFTEVMAEYFKKGEKVVIAEFGSFTIGDNKTVQFNPSAKLKDLVG' A
#
# COMPACT_ATOMS: atom_id res chain seq x y z
N MET A 1 9.34 -0.01 11.75
CA MET A 1 9.15 -0.44 10.37
C MET A 1 9.40 0.71 9.43
N ASP A 2 10.63 0.78 8.93
CA ASP A 2 11.02 1.66 7.84
C ASP A 2 10.86 0.94 6.49
N LYS A 3 11.22 1.60 5.39
CA LYS A 3 11.12 1.05 4.03
C LYS A 3 11.97 -0.22 3.85
N ALA A 4 13.17 -0.25 4.43
CA ALA A 4 14.09 -1.39 4.30
C ALA A 4 13.56 -2.61 5.07
N GLU A 5 13.02 -2.39 6.27
CA GLU A 5 12.41 -3.44 7.09
C GLU A 5 11.15 -4.00 6.41
N LEU A 6 10.31 -3.16 5.80
CA LEU A 6 9.17 -3.59 5.00
C LEU A 6 9.61 -4.42 3.79
N ALA A 7 10.60 -3.97 3.03
CA ALA A 7 11.14 -4.69 1.87
C ALA A 7 11.63 -6.08 2.26
N LYS A 8 12.37 -6.19 3.36
CA LYS A 8 12.88 -7.47 3.87
C LYS A 8 11.74 -8.42 4.31
N LYS A 9 10.73 -7.89 5.00
CA LYS A 9 9.55 -8.69 5.38
C LYS A 9 8.71 -9.13 4.18
N LEU A 10 8.63 -8.32 3.13
CA LEU A 10 7.99 -8.70 1.87
C LEU A 10 8.81 -9.75 1.13
N ALA A 11 10.13 -9.56 0.98
CA ALA A 11 11.04 -10.52 0.34
C ALA A 11 10.96 -11.89 1.02
N SER A 12 11.00 -11.95 2.36
CA SER A 12 10.88 -13.20 3.11
C SER A 12 9.53 -13.91 3.01
N LYS A 13 8.43 -13.17 2.81
CA LYS A 13 7.07 -13.73 2.66
C LYS A 13 6.66 -13.95 1.20
N SER A 14 7.46 -13.46 0.26
CA SER A 14 7.27 -13.61 -1.18
C SER A 14 8.42 -14.43 -1.77
N ARG A 15 8.43 -14.64 -3.08
CA ARG A 15 9.57 -15.22 -3.79
C ARG A 15 10.48 -14.15 -4.40
N LEU A 16 10.49 -12.95 -3.81
CA LEU A 16 11.29 -11.81 -4.27
C LEU A 16 12.59 -11.73 -3.49
N ASN A 17 13.65 -11.24 -4.12
CA ASN A 17 14.86 -10.84 -3.41
C ASN A 17 14.70 -9.42 -2.80
N GLU A 18 15.64 -9.01 -1.94
CA GLU A 18 15.55 -7.71 -1.23
C GLU A 18 15.55 -6.51 -2.19
N LYS A 19 16.27 -6.60 -3.31
CA LYS A 19 16.31 -5.55 -4.34
C LYS A 19 14.95 -5.44 -5.02
N GLU A 20 14.39 -6.54 -5.50
CA GLU A 20 13.08 -6.60 -6.13
C GLU A 20 11.96 -6.11 -5.19
N ALA A 21 12.01 -6.49 -3.91
CA ALA A 21 11.04 -6.02 -2.92
C ALA A 21 11.14 -4.51 -2.68
N THR A 22 12.35 -3.95 -2.71
CA THR A 22 12.57 -2.50 -2.58
C THR A 22 12.04 -1.76 -3.80
N GLU A 23 12.40 -2.20 -5.00
CA GLU A 23 11.91 -1.66 -6.28
C GLU A 23 10.38 -1.76 -6.38
N PHE A 24 9.80 -2.85 -5.87
CA PHE A 24 8.34 -3.02 -5.81
C PHE A 24 7.69 -1.96 -4.91
N ILE A 25 8.21 -1.70 -3.71
CA ILE A 25 7.64 -0.68 -2.81
C ILE A 25 7.75 0.72 -3.42
N GLU A 26 8.87 1.02 -4.10
CA GLU A 26 9.05 2.29 -4.82
C GLU A 26 8.01 2.45 -5.93
N SER A 27 7.96 1.48 -6.84
CA SER A 27 7.02 1.47 -7.96
C SER A 27 5.57 1.52 -7.47
N PHE A 28 5.24 0.77 -6.42
CA PHE A 28 3.92 0.80 -5.79
C PHE A 28 3.58 2.20 -5.29
N THR A 29 4.51 2.86 -4.58
CA THR A 29 4.29 4.21 -4.05
C THR A 29 4.09 5.23 -5.17
N GLU A 30 4.88 5.15 -6.25
CA GLU A 30 4.76 6.02 -7.41
C GLU A 30 3.41 5.86 -8.10
N VAL A 31 3.01 4.62 -8.39
CA VAL A 31 1.71 4.32 -8.99
C VAL A 31 0.58 4.88 -8.12
N MET A 32 0.59 4.59 -6.82
CA MET A 32 -0.43 5.11 -5.89
C MET A 32 -0.50 6.64 -5.91
N ALA A 33 0.65 7.32 -5.93
CA ALA A 33 0.72 8.78 -5.99
C ALA A 33 0.13 9.35 -7.29
N GLU A 34 0.30 8.68 -8.44
CA GLU A 34 -0.32 9.08 -9.71
C GLU A 34 -1.84 9.00 -9.66
N TYR A 35 -2.40 7.91 -9.15
CA TYR A 35 -3.84 7.74 -8.99
C TYR A 35 -4.42 8.79 -8.02
N PHE A 36 -3.71 9.06 -6.92
CA PHE A 36 -4.10 10.10 -5.96
C PHE A 36 -4.08 11.51 -6.56
N LYS A 37 -3.11 11.85 -7.41
CA LYS A 37 -3.10 13.14 -8.12
C LYS A 37 -4.31 13.34 -9.03
N LYS A 38 -4.87 12.24 -9.57
CA LYS A 38 -6.08 12.25 -10.38
C LYS A 38 -7.38 12.28 -9.56
N GLY A 39 -7.28 12.16 -8.23
CA GLY A 39 -8.44 12.03 -7.34
C GLY A 39 -9.10 10.66 -7.42
N GLU A 40 -8.40 9.66 -7.97
CA GLU A 40 -8.95 8.32 -8.14
C GLU A 40 -8.85 7.49 -6.86
N LYS A 41 -9.88 6.67 -6.64
CA LYS A 41 -9.92 5.71 -5.54
C LYS A 41 -9.13 4.47 -5.92
N VAL A 42 -8.19 4.06 -5.08
CA VAL A 42 -7.48 2.77 -5.23
C VAL A 42 -8.09 1.75 -4.28
N VAL A 43 -8.41 0.55 -4.78
CA VAL A 43 -8.97 -0.55 -3.99
C VAL A 43 -8.01 -1.72 -4.02
N ILE A 44 -7.62 -2.21 -2.85
CA ILE A 44 -6.86 -3.44 -2.67
C ILE A 44 -7.80 -4.41 -1.99
N ALA A 45 -8.25 -5.43 -2.73
CA ALA A 45 -9.15 -6.45 -2.22
C ALA A 45 -8.60 -7.03 -0.90
N GLU A 46 -9.49 -7.31 0.05
CA GLU A 46 -9.15 -7.82 1.38
C GLU A 46 -8.32 -6.91 2.29
N PHE A 47 -7.67 -5.87 1.76
CA PHE A 47 -6.90 -4.91 2.56
C PHE A 47 -7.72 -3.65 2.86
N GLY A 48 -8.26 -3.00 1.83
CA GLY A 48 -9.04 -1.78 1.99
C GLY A 48 -9.03 -0.91 0.75
N SER A 49 -9.41 0.35 0.93
CA SER A 49 -9.36 1.33 -0.15
C SER A 49 -8.76 2.64 0.30
N PHE A 50 -8.13 3.33 -0.64
CA PHE A 50 -7.53 4.64 -0.46
C PHE A 50 -8.30 5.66 -1.30
N THR A 51 -8.65 6.79 -0.68
CA THR A 51 -9.36 7.90 -1.31
C THR A 51 -8.65 9.21 -1.00
N ILE A 52 -8.83 10.22 -1.85
CA ILE A 52 -8.35 11.58 -1.59
C ILE A 52 -9.50 12.43 -1.09
N GLY A 53 -9.34 12.97 0.12
CA GLY A 53 -10.28 13.95 0.67
C GLY A 53 -10.01 15.35 0.11
N ASP A 54 -10.96 16.26 0.35
CA ASP A 54 -10.96 17.63 -0.19
C ASP A 54 -9.67 18.42 0.12
N ASN A 55 -9.00 18.10 1.23
CA ASN A 55 -7.73 18.72 1.65
C ASN A 55 -6.48 18.03 1.07
N LYS A 56 -6.61 17.24 -0.01
CA LYS A 56 -5.54 16.41 -0.58
C LYS A 56 -4.93 15.39 0.40
N THR A 57 -5.72 14.98 1.39
CA THR A 57 -5.33 13.98 2.37
C THR A 57 -5.68 12.59 1.86
N VAL A 58 -4.73 11.66 1.94
CA VAL A 58 -4.98 10.25 1.66
C VAL A 58 -5.74 9.67 2.85
N GLN A 59 -6.97 9.22 2.61
CA GLN A 59 -7.80 8.52 3.59
C GLN A 59 -7.74 7.02 3.30
N PHE A 60 -7.46 6.22 4.33
CA PHE A 60 -7.49 4.76 4.25
C PHE A 60 -8.75 4.22 4.91
N ASN A 61 -9.51 3.42 4.17
CA ASN A 61 -10.70 2.73 4.61
C ASN A 61 -10.43 1.22 4.66
N PRO A 62 -10.20 0.64 5.86
CA PRO A 62 -9.91 -0.79 6.01
C PRO A 62 -11.07 -1.68 5.53
N SER A 63 -10.73 -2.82 4.94
CA SER A 63 -11.72 -3.86 4.60
C SER A 63 -12.28 -4.52 5.87
N ALA A 64 -13.42 -5.23 5.75
CA ALA A 64 -13.94 -6.06 6.84
C ALA A 64 -12.91 -7.11 7.30
N LYS A 65 -12.30 -7.83 6.34
CA LYS A 65 -11.29 -8.85 6.62
C LYS A 65 -10.06 -8.28 7.35
N LEU A 66 -9.62 -7.07 6.99
CA LEU A 66 -8.50 -6.43 7.67
C LEU A 66 -8.88 -6.06 9.11
N LYS A 67 -10.11 -5.57 9.34
CA LYS A 67 -10.61 -5.28 10.70
C LYS A 67 -10.65 -6.54 11.56
N ASP A 68 -11.09 -7.66 11.01
CA ASP A 68 -11.15 -8.96 11.71
C ASP A 68 -9.75 -9.50 12.06
N LEU A 69 -8.73 -9.18 11.25
CA LEU A 69 -7.34 -9.62 11.50
C LEU A 69 -6.61 -8.80 12.57
N VAL A 70 -7.10 -7.59 12.89
CA VAL A 70 -6.43 -6.66 13.81
C VAL A 70 -7.22 -6.36 15.08
N GLY A 71 -8.50 -6.75 15.13
CA GLY A 71 -9.36 -6.69 16.33
C GLY A 71 -9.26 -7.96 17.16
#